data_AF-A0A952ABE1-F1
#
_entry.id   AF-A0A952ABE1-F1
#
_cell.length_a   1.000
_cell.length_b   1.000
_cell.length_c   1.000
_cell.angle_alpha   90.00
_cell.angle_beta   90.00
_cell.angle_gamma   90.00
#
_symmetry.space_group_name_H-M   'P 1'
#
loop_
_entity.id
_entity.type
_entity.pdbx_description
1 polymer ?
#
loop_
_entity_poly.entity_id
_entity_poly.type
_entity_poly.pdbx_seq_one_letter_code
_entity_poly.pdbx_strand_id
1 'polypeptide(L)' 'MTDDEWQAHVTHEAAKAIGEWLEGRGGLHQPIRCLTMPELEAMAQNAISVFIVKASERIAHRRDEPGSQKLSTLLLG' A
#
# COMPACT_ATOMS: atom_id res chain seq x y z
N MET A 1 -14.22 17.59 -3.49
CA MET A 1 -13.91 16.27 -2.95
C MET A 1 -13.50 16.49 -1.50
N THR A 2 -14.21 15.90 -0.54
CA THR A 2 -13.86 15.95 0.88
C THR A 2 -12.64 15.08 1.17
N ASP A 3 -12.02 15.24 2.33
CA ASP A 3 -10.90 14.39 2.76
C ASP A 3 -11.28 12.91 2.78
N ASP A 4 -12.51 12.60 3.20
CA ASP A 4 -13.07 11.24 3.20
C ASP A 4 -13.26 10.68 1.79
N GLU A 5 -13.77 11.51 0.86
CA GLU A 5 -13.94 11.11 -0.55
C GLU A 5 -12.58 10.87 -1.23
N TRP A 6 -11.59 11.71 -0.91
CA TRP A 6 -10.22 11.53 -1.39
C TRP A 6 -9.60 10.24 -0.83
N GLN A 7 -9.75 9.99 0.47
CA GLN A 7 -9.24 8.78 1.11
C GLN A 7 -9.88 7.52 0.50
N ALA A 8 -11.19 7.50 0.31
CA ALA A 8 -11.89 6.39 -0.33
C ALA A 8 -11.36 6.15 -1.76
N HIS A 9 -11.15 7.22 -2.53
CA HIS A 9 -10.63 7.14 -3.89
C HIS A 9 -9.22 6.52 -3.95
N VAL A 10 -8.28 7.00 -3.11
CA VAL A 10 -6.91 6.47 -3.12
C VAL A 10 -6.81 5.04 -2.62
N THR A 11 -7.65 4.65 -1.65
CA THR A 11 -7.74 3.26 -1.17
C THR A 11 -8.27 2.32 -2.26
N HIS A 12 -9.26 2.77 -3.04
CA HIS A 12 -9.79 2.02 -4.17
C HIS A 12 -8.74 1.80 -5.28
N GLU A 13 -7.97 2.83 -5.63
CA GLU A 13 -6.91 2.70 -6.65
C GLU A 13 -5.76 1.80 -6.16
N ALA A 14 -5.40 1.88 -4.88
CA ALA A 14 -4.42 0.97 -4.28
C ALA A 14 -4.93 -0.48 -4.26
N ALA A 15 -6.22 -0.70 -4.02
CA ALA A 15 -6.87 -2.02 -4.09
C ALA A 15 -6.77 -2.64 -5.48
N LYS A 16 -7.02 -1.86 -6.53
CA LYS A 16 -6.84 -2.31 -7.93
C LYS A 16 -5.39 -2.72 -8.21
N ALA A 17 -4.44 -1.85 -7.87
CA ALA A 17 -3.03 -2.11 -8.12
C ALA A 17 -2.53 -3.38 -7.39
N ILE A 18 -3.02 -3.63 -6.16
CA ILE A 18 -2.73 -4.87 -5.43
C ILE A 18 -3.36 -6.08 -6.13
N GLY A 19 -4.61 -5.98 -6.58
CA GLY A 19 -5.28 -7.02 -7.35
C GLY A 19 -4.50 -7.40 -8.61
N GLU A 20 -4.13 -6.42 -9.43
CA GLU A 20 -3.35 -6.61 -10.66
C GLU A 20 -1.98 -7.25 -10.39
N TRP A 21 -1.27 -6.78 -9.36
CA TRP A 21 0.04 -7.32 -8.98
C TRP A 21 -0.05 -8.78 -8.50
N LEU A 22 -1.09 -9.10 -7.74
CA LEU A 22 -1.36 -10.44 -7.24
C LEU A 22 -1.71 -11.41 -8.39
N GLU A 23 -2.51 -10.96 -9.36
CA GLU A 23 -2.86 -11.73 -10.56
C GLU A 23 -1.60 -12.06 -11.39
N GLY A 24 -0.73 -11.07 -11.59
CA GLY A 24 0.49 -11.22 -12.40
C GLY A 24 1.57 -12.14 -11.80
N ARG A 25 1.61 -12.32 -10.48
CA ARG A 25 2.64 -13.16 -9.82
C ARG A 25 2.25 -14.62 -9.60
N GLY A 26 0.99 -15.01 -9.86
CA GLY A 26 0.49 -16.35 -9.51
C GLY A 26 0.59 -16.65 -8.00
N GLY A 27 0.71 -15.60 -7.18
CA GLY A 27 1.10 -15.68 -5.77
C GLY A 27 -0.02 -16.11 -4.82
N LEU A 28 -1.20 -16.42 -5.33
CA LEU A 28 -2.27 -16.95 -4.50
C LEU A 28 -2.53 -18.42 -4.79
N HIS A 29 -2.44 -19.22 -3.72
CA HIS A 29 -2.96 -20.59 -3.68
C HIS A 29 -4.49 -20.66 -3.78
N GLN A 30 -5.20 -19.54 -3.67
CA GLN A 30 -6.63 -19.43 -3.98
C GLN A 30 -6.88 -18.35 -5.03
N PRO A 31 -7.87 -18.52 -5.92
CA PRO A 31 -8.11 -17.52 -6.96
C PRO A 31 -8.47 -16.16 -6.33
N ILE A 32 -7.82 -15.08 -6.78
CA ILE A 32 -8.25 -13.69 -6.50
C ILE A 32 -9.71 -13.46 -6.89
N ARG A 33 -10.24 -14.31 -7.79
CA ARG A 33 -11.65 -14.35 -8.19
C ARG A 33 -12.64 -14.50 -7.02
N CYS A 34 -12.18 -14.83 -5.81
CA CYS A 34 -12.99 -14.87 -4.60
C CYS A 34 -13.06 -13.53 -3.84
N LEU A 35 -12.11 -12.63 -4.06
CA LEU A 35 -12.00 -11.38 -3.31
C LEU A 35 -12.89 -10.31 -3.93
N THR A 36 -13.78 -9.77 -3.12
CA THR A 36 -14.62 -8.62 -3.43
C THR A 36 -13.81 -7.32 -3.35
N MET A 37 -14.28 -6.26 -4.01
CA MET A 37 -13.62 -4.95 -3.96
C MET A 37 -13.44 -4.43 -2.51
N PRO A 38 -14.43 -4.55 -1.61
CA PRO A 38 -14.24 -4.16 -0.20
C PRO A 38 -13.11 -4.93 0.51
N GLU A 39 -12.90 -6.21 0.18
CA GLU A 39 -11.80 -6.99 0.75
C GLU A 39 -10.44 -6.49 0.24
N LEU A 40 -10.35 -6.16 -1.05
CA LEU A 40 -9.15 -5.56 -1.64
C LEU A 40 -8.86 -4.17 -1.07
N GLU A 41 -9.90 -3.35 -0.84
CA GLU A 41 -9.80 -2.03 -0.19
C GLU A 41 -9.32 -2.16 1.25
N ALA A 42 -9.83 -3.13 2.02
CA ALA A 42 -9.35 -3.40 3.36
C ALA A 42 -7.87 -3.85 3.37
N MET A 43 -7.47 -4.70 2.43
CA MET A 43 -6.08 -5.10 2.25
C MET A 43 -5.18 -3.91 1.89
N ALA A 44 -5.63 -3.06 0.98
CA ALA A 44 -4.91 -1.85 0.57
C ALA A 44 -4.72 -0.88 1.74
N GLN A 45 -5.79 -0.60 2.48
CA GLN A 45 -5.76 0.25 3.66
C GLN A 45 -4.76 -0.25 4.70
N ASN A 46 -4.79 -1.56 4.99
CA ASN A 46 -3.85 -2.18 5.92
C ASN A 46 -2.41 -2.11 5.40
N ALA A 47 -2.18 -2.42 4.13
CA ALA A 47 -0.85 -2.40 3.53
C ALA A 47 -0.23 -0.99 3.51
N ILE A 48 -1.01 0.02 3.12
CA ILE A 48 -0.60 1.43 3.17
C ILE A 48 -0.25 1.83 4.60
N SER A 49 -1.12 1.52 5.57
CA SER A 49 -0.90 1.89 6.98
C SER A 49 0.38 1.27 7.54
N VAL A 50 0.58 -0.03 7.31
CA VAL A 50 1.79 -0.74 7.77
C VAL A 50 3.03 -0.21 7.07
N PHE A 51 2.97 0.07 5.77
CA PHE A 51 4.08 0.64 5.02
C PHE A 51 4.50 2.00 5.57
N ILE A 52 3.57 2.92 5.78
CA ILE A 52 3.84 4.26 6.32
C ILE A 52 4.53 4.16 7.68
N VAL A 53 3.99 3.34 8.60
CA VAL A 53 4.57 3.16 9.93
C VAL A 53 5.97 2.57 9.85
N LYS A 54 6.15 1.45 9.12
CA LYS A 54 7.43 0.75 9.04
C LYS A 54 8.51 1.55 8.32
N ALA A 55 8.14 2.27 7.26
CA ALA A 55 9.06 3.15 6.56
C ALA A 55 9.48 4.35 7.43
N SER A 56 8.54 4.96 8.16
CA SER A 56 8.84 6.04 9.10
C SER A 56 9.76 5.60 10.24
N GLU A 57 9.47 4.44 10.86
CA GLU A 57 10.35 3.82 11.87
C GLU A 57 11.76 3.60 11.32
N ARG A 58 11.86 3.08 10.09
CA ARG A 58 13.16 2.84 9.45
C ARG A 58 13.93 4.14 9.21
N ILE A 59 13.28 5.19 8.69
CA ILE A 59 13.92 6.49 8.46
C ILE A 59 14.43 7.08 9.78
N ALA A 60 13.65 6.97 10.85
CA ALA A 60 14.02 7.47 12.18
C ALA A 60 15.26 6.75 12.75
N HIS A 61 15.35 5.42 12.60
CA HIS A 61 16.42 4.63 13.20
C HIS A 61 17.65 4.42 12.31
N ARG A 62 17.51 4.57 10.99
CA ARG A 62 18.56 4.21 10.01
C ARG A 62 18.67 5.24 8.89
N ARG A 63 18.66 6.52 9.24
CA ARG A 63 18.55 7.64 8.29
C ARG A 63 19.59 7.62 7.17
N ASP A 64 20.82 7.22 7.48
CA ASP A 64 21.96 7.27 6.54
C ASP A 64 22.02 6.08 5.58
N GLU A 65 21.17 5.06 5.77
CA GLU A 65 21.11 3.95 4.82
C GLU A 65 20.49 4.42 3.49
N PRO A 66 21.04 4.01 2.33
CA PRO A 66 20.50 4.39 1.01
C PRO A 66 19.00 4.05 0.84
N GLY A 67 18.54 2.97 1.49
CA GLY A 67 17.12 2.59 1.49
C GLY A 67 16.24 3.59 2.23
N SER A 68 16.71 4.16 3.33
CA SER A 68 15.97 5.14 4.12
C SER A 68 15.88 6.49 3.42
N GLN A 69 16.95 6.91 2.72
CA GLN A 69 16.93 8.11 1.90
C GLN A 69 15.89 8.01 0.77
N LYS A 70 15.86 6.88 0.05
CA LYS A 70 14.85 6.62 -0.99
C LYS A 70 13.43 6.62 -0.42
N LEU A 71 13.21 5.99 0.74
CA LEU A 71 11.91 6.00 1.40
C LEU A 71 11.49 7.40 1.86
N SER A 72 12.45 8.20 2.33
CA SER A 72 12.19 9.60 2.73
C SER A 72 11.72 10.44 1.54
N THR A 73 12.36 10.32 0.37
CA THR A 73 11.92 10.97 -0.86
C THR A 73 10.53 10.47 -1.28
N LEU A 74 10.30 9.15 -1.26
CA LEU A 74 8.99 8.57 -1.62
C LEU A 74 7.83 9.04 -0.73
N LEU A 75 8.09 9.28 0.56
CA LEU A 75 7.04 9.65 1.53
C LEU A 75 6.85 11.15 1.71
N LEU A 76 7.90 11.95 1.55
CA LEU A 76 7.88 13.39 1.84
C LEU A 76 7.92 14.28 0.59
N GLY A 77 8.23 13.72 -0.58
CA GLY A 77 8.42 14.46 -1.83
C GLY A 77 9.87 14.85 -2.05
#